data_AF-A0A9D0N679-F1
#
_entry.id   AF-A0A9D0N679-F1
#
_cell.length_a   1.000
_cell.length_b   1.000
_cell.length_c   1.000
_cell.angle_alpha   90.00
_cell.angle_beta   90.00
_cell.angle_gamma   90.00
#
_symmetry.space_group_name_H-M   'P 1'
#
loop_
_entity.id
_entity.type
_entity.pdbx_description
1 polymer ?
#
loop_
_entity_poly.entity_id
_entity_poly.type
_entity_poly.pdbx_seq_one_letter_code
_entity_poly.pdbx_strand_id
1 'polypeptide(L)'
;MTAITNYFKSLILAELFRGLLLTGKYFFRKKITVQYPEEKTPMSHRFRGLHAQRRYPNGEERCIACKLCEAVCPALAITIDLEERDDGTRRTTRYDIDLTKCIFCGFCEESCPVDAIVETRHFEYYGEERSDLYMTKEKLLAVGDKMEKQIAADRAADAPFR
;
A
#
# COMPACT_ATOMS: atom_id res chain seq x y z
N MET A 1 6.85 54.78 24.53
CA MET A 1 5.45 54.26 24.61
C MET A 1 5.35 52.75 24.43
N THR A 2 6.29 52.09 23.74
CA THR A 2 6.32 50.63 23.50
C THR A 2 6.69 49.79 24.72
N ALA A 3 7.57 50.28 25.61
CA ALA A 3 7.97 49.53 26.81
C ALA A 3 6.84 49.38 27.85
N ILE A 4 6.05 50.43 28.06
CA ILE A 4 4.94 50.44 29.02
C ILE A 4 3.81 49.50 28.55
N THR A 5 3.48 49.52 27.26
CA THR A 5 2.48 48.62 26.67
C THR A 5 2.90 47.16 26.73
N ASN A 6 4.18 46.85 26.54
CA ASN A 6 4.70 45.49 26.67
C ASN A 6 4.68 44.99 28.13
N TYR A 7 4.94 45.86 29.11
CA TYR A 7 4.89 45.52 30.53
C TYR A 7 3.46 45.22 31.01
N PHE A 8 2.47 45.99 30.54
CA PHE A 8 1.06 45.70 30.80
C PHE A 8 0.58 44.42 30.12
N LYS A 9 1.02 44.15 28.88
CA LYS A 9 0.72 42.89 28.18
C LYS A 9 1.32 41.67 28.89
N SER A 10 2.51 41.79 29.48
CA SER A 10 3.13 40.69 30.23
C SER A 10 2.44 40.43 31.57
N LEU A 11 2.01 41.48 32.29
CA LEU A 11 1.29 41.34 33.56
C LEU A 11 -0.12 40.74 33.39
N ILE A 12 -0.82 41.09 32.32
CA ILE A 12 -2.18 40.61 32.01
C ILE A 12 -2.15 39.28 31.25
N LEU A 13 -0.97 38.79 30.85
CA LEU A 13 -0.79 37.55 30.07
C LEU A 13 -1.70 37.54 28.82
N ALA A 14 -1.82 38.68 28.14
CA ALA A 14 -2.77 38.85 27.04
C ALA A 14 -2.56 37.83 25.90
N GLU A 15 -1.31 37.44 25.65
CA GLU A 15 -0.97 36.40 24.66
C GLU A 15 -1.44 35.00 25.09
N LEU A 16 -1.41 34.68 26.39
CA LEU A 16 -1.92 33.42 26.93
C LEU A 16 -3.44 33.34 26.73
N PHE A 17 -4.14 34.44 27.00
CA PHE A 17 -5.58 34.52 26.84
C PHE A 17 -6.01 34.38 25.37
N ARG A 18 -5.25 35.00 24.46
CA ARG A 18 -5.46 34.86 23.01
C ARG A 18 -5.23 33.41 22.54
N GLY A 19 -4.25 32.72 23.12
CA GLY A 19 -4.04 31.29 22.92
C GLY A 19 -5.20 30.45 23.43
N LEU A 20 -5.68 30.71 24.66
CA LEU A 20 -6.83 30.00 25.24
C LEU A 20 -8.12 30.19 24.42
N LEU A 21 -8.38 31.40 23.91
CA LEU A 21 -9.51 31.69 23.03
C LEU A 21 -9.45 30.86 21.74
N LEU A 22 -8.27 30.72 21.15
CA LEU A 22 -8.06 29.88 19.98
C LEU A 22 -8.33 28.41 20.31
N THR A 23 -7.78 27.91 21.42
CA THR A 23 -8.01 26.55 21.90
C THR A 23 -9.50 26.29 22.17
N GLY A 24 -10.19 27.21 22.84
CA GLY A 24 -11.63 27.15 23.09
C GLY A 24 -12.44 27.10 21.79
N LYS A 25 -12.05 27.88 20.77
CA LYS A 25 -12.68 27.81 19.44
C LYS A 25 -12.56 26.43 18.81
N TYR A 26 -11.40 25.78 18.90
CA TYR A 26 -11.21 24.42 18.38
C TYR A 26 -11.87 23.34 19.26
N PHE A 27 -12.04 23.60 20.55
CA PHE A 27 -12.74 22.69 21.46
C PHE A 27 -14.18 22.45 20.99
N PHE A 28 -14.91 23.49 20.63
CA PHE A 28 -16.31 23.40 20.14
C PHE A 28 -16.45 23.13 18.63
N ARG A 29 -15.36 23.10 17.87
CA ARG A 29 -15.43 22.69 16.45
C ARG A 29 -15.65 21.19 16.32
N LYS A 30 -16.41 20.80 15.28
CA LYS A 30 -16.58 19.40 14.86
C LYS A 30 -15.22 18.75 14.64
N LYS A 31 -15.02 17.55 15.19
CA LYS A 31 -13.78 16.79 15.06
C LYS A 31 -13.71 16.13 13.69
N ILE A 32 -12.50 16.06 13.13
CA ILE A 32 -12.21 15.39 11.85
C ILE A 32 -11.96 13.88 12.04
N THR A 33 -12.03 13.39 13.28
CA THR A 33 -11.76 12.00 13.65
C THR A 33 -12.70 11.04 12.91
N VAL A 34 -12.12 10.05 12.25
CA VAL A 34 -12.81 8.90 11.68
C VAL A 34 -12.80 7.78 12.74
N GLN A 35 -13.92 7.09 12.93
CA GLN A 35 -14.02 5.99 13.89
C GLN A 35 -13.56 4.69 13.22
N TYR A 36 -12.26 4.39 13.33
CA TYR A 36 -11.69 3.12 12.89
C TYR A 36 -11.92 2.06 13.97
N PRO A 37 -12.39 0.82 13.66
CA PRO A 37 -12.38 0.16 12.35
C PRO A 37 -13.66 0.26 11.49
N GLU A 38 -14.76 0.84 11.99
CA GLU A 38 -16.06 0.85 11.32
C GLU A 38 -16.09 1.75 10.08
N GLU A 39 -15.45 2.91 10.17
CA GLU A 39 -15.31 3.88 9.08
C GLU A 39 -13.85 3.92 8.61
N LYS A 40 -13.65 3.88 7.28
CA LYS A 40 -12.33 3.96 6.65
C LYS A 40 -12.23 5.17 5.75
N THR A 41 -11.02 5.71 5.62
CA THR A 41 -10.76 6.81 4.70
C THR A 41 -10.85 6.34 3.24
N PRO A 42 -11.29 7.20 2.31
CA PRO A 42 -11.32 6.84 0.90
C PRO A 42 -9.90 6.62 0.38
N MET A 43 -9.68 5.50 -0.31
CA MET A 43 -8.41 5.18 -0.96
C MET A 43 -8.50 5.40 -2.47
N SER A 44 -7.41 5.87 -3.07
CA SER A 44 -7.28 5.95 -4.52
C SER A 44 -7.15 4.57 -5.15
N HIS A 45 -7.41 4.48 -6.46
CA HIS A 45 -7.17 3.27 -7.24
C HIS A 45 -5.69 2.94 -7.47
N ARG A 46 -4.79 3.88 -7.11
CA ARG A 46 -3.33 3.74 -7.17
C ARG A 46 -2.69 3.43 -5.82
N PHE A 47 -3.50 3.02 -4.84
CA PHE A 47 -2.98 2.69 -3.54
C PHE A 47 -2.08 1.45 -3.62
N ARG A 48 -0.94 1.52 -2.94
CA ARG A 48 0.11 0.48 -2.95
C ARG A 48 0.09 -0.28 -1.63
N GLY A 49 -0.63 -1.40 -1.59
CA GLY A 49 -0.80 -2.25 -0.40
C GLY A 49 -0.22 -3.66 -0.56
N LEU A 50 -0.94 -4.66 -0.05
CA LEU A 50 -0.51 -6.05 -0.10
C LEU A 50 -0.38 -6.53 -1.55
N HIS A 51 0.69 -7.26 -1.82
CA HIS A 51 0.98 -7.78 -3.14
C HIS A 51 0.07 -8.97 -3.49
N ALA A 52 -0.32 -9.07 -4.75
CA ALA A 52 -1.17 -10.12 -5.27
C ALA A 52 -0.68 -10.60 -6.64
N GLN A 53 -0.73 -11.91 -6.86
CA GLN A 53 -0.52 -12.48 -8.20
C GLN A 53 -1.85 -12.76 -8.87
N ARG A 54 -2.03 -12.20 -10.06
CA ARG A 54 -3.27 -12.34 -10.83
C ARG A 54 -3.25 -13.55 -11.74
N ARG A 55 -4.46 -14.02 -12.05
CA ARG A 55 -4.71 -15.04 -13.07
C ARG A 55 -5.39 -14.43 -14.30
N TYR A 56 -5.30 -15.13 -15.41
CA TYR A 56 -6.13 -14.88 -16.58
C TYR A 56 -7.56 -15.38 -16.31
N PRO A 57 -8.57 -14.92 -17.10
CA PRO A 57 -9.95 -15.38 -16.96
C PRO A 57 -10.14 -16.90 -17.15
N ASN A 58 -9.18 -17.58 -17.79
CA ASN A 58 -9.17 -19.03 -17.96
C ASN A 58 -8.61 -19.79 -16.73
N GLY A 59 -8.20 -19.08 -15.66
CA GLY A 59 -7.63 -19.67 -14.44
C GLY A 59 -6.11 -19.86 -14.48
N GLU A 60 -5.46 -19.65 -15.63
CA GLU A 60 -4.01 -19.75 -15.76
C GLU A 60 -3.31 -18.58 -15.07
N GLU A 61 -2.17 -18.82 -14.43
CA GLU A 61 -1.39 -17.73 -13.83
C GLU A 61 -0.83 -16.78 -14.90
N ARG A 62 -0.84 -15.48 -14.62
CA ARG A 62 -0.31 -14.48 -15.57
C ARG A 62 1.21 -14.46 -15.63
N CYS A 63 1.88 -14.90 -14.56
CA CYS A 63 3.33 -14.80 -14.44
C CYS A 63 4.04 -15.70 -15.47
N ILE A 64 4.88 -15.09 -16.31
CA ILE A 64 5.68 -15.79 -17.33
C ILE A 64 7.15 -15.97 -16.92
N ALA A 65 7.47 -15.79 -15.63
CA ALA A 65 8.80 -15.95 -15.07
C ALA A 65 9.91 -15.13 -15.78
N CYS A 66 9.61 -13.90 -16.20
CA CYS A 66 10.56 -13.01 -16.89
C CYS A 66 11.64 -12.40 -15.98
N LYS A 67 11.47 -12.49 -14.64
CA LYS A 67 12.36 -11.92 -13.62
C LYS A 67 12.56 -10.38 -13.66
N LEU A 68 11.75 -9.65 -14.43
CA LEU A 68 11.81 -8.17 -14.47
C LEU A 68 11.52 -7.54 -13.10
N CYS A 69 10.52 -8.06 -12.38
CA CYS A 69 10.15 -7.57 -11.06
C CYS A 69 11.22 -7.83 -9.99
N GLU A 70 11.97 -8.94 -10.10
CA GLU A 70 13.13 -9.24 -9.26
C GLU A 70 14.28 -8.26 -9.55
N ALA A 71 14.57 -8.01 -10.83
CA ALA A 71 15.65 -7.13 -11.27
C ALA A 71 15.42 -5.65 -10.91
N VAL A 72 14.18 -5.15 -11.00
CA VAL A 72 13.86 -3.74 -10.70
C VAL A 72 13.69 -3.47 -9.21
N CYS A 73 13.59 -4.51 -8.36
CA CYS A 73 13.27 -4.34 -6.95
C CYS A 73 14.42 -3.62 -6.21
N PRO A 74 14.21 -2.38 -5.73
CA PRO A 74 15.29 -1.61 -5.09
C PRO A 74 15.73 -2.20 -3.75
N ALA A 75 14.85 -2.94 -3.09
CA ALA A 75 15.12 -3.57 -1.79
C ALA A 75 15.52 -5.05 -1.88
N LEU A 76 15.62 -5.61 -3.10
CA LEU A 76 15.91 -7.03 -3.33
C LEU A 76 15.01 -7.96 -2.49
N ALA A 77 13.71 -7.63 -2.43
CA ALA A 77 12.72 -8.32 -1.60
C ALA A 77 12.10 -9.54 -2.29
N ILE A 78 12.24 -9.64 -3.62
CA ILE A 78 11.62 -10.67 -4.44
C ILE A 78 12.66 -11.72 -4.81
N THR A 79 12.31 -13.00 -4.71
CA THR A 79 13.15 -14.12 -5.16
C THR A 79 12.32 -15.02 -6.08
N ILE A 80 12.81 -15.25 -7.30
CA ILE A 80 12.07 -16.00 -8.32
C ILE A 80 12.92 -17.15 -8.85
N ASP A 81 12.39 -18.37 -8.80
CA ASP A 81 12.92 -19.53 -9.51
C ASP A 81 11.90 -20.03 -10.52
N LEU A 82 12.39 -20.65 -11.59
CA LEU A 82 11.57 -21.04 -12.74
C LEU A 82 12.01 -22.37 -13.30
N GLU A 83 11.03 -23.13 -13.77
CA GLU A 83 11.21 -24.39 -14.46
C GLU A 83 10.23 -24.45 -15.64
N GLU A 84 10.52 -25.35 -16.57
CA GLU A 84 9.60 -25.68 -17.66
C GLU A 84 8.58 -26.69 -17.15
N ARG A 85 7.29 -26.37 -17.30
CA ARG A 85 6.20 -27.27 -16.95
C ARG A 85 6.05 -28.36 -18.01
N ASP A 86 5.41 -29.46 -17.67
CA ASP A 86 5.08 -30.58 -18.59
C ASP A 86 4.40 -30.13 -19.90
N ASP A 87 3.66 -29.01 -19.85
CA ASP A 87 2.97 -28.41 -21.00
C ASP A 87 3.90 -27.60 -21.95
N GLY A 88 5.21 -27.59 -21.71
CA GLY A 88 6.20 -26.78 -22.44
C GLY A 88 6.12 -25.28 -22.14
N THR A 89 5.35 -24.88 -21.12
CA THR A 89 5.20 -23.49 -20.71
C THR A 89 6.17 -23.13 -19.60
N ARG A 90 6.79 -21.95 -19.70
CA ARG A 90 7.68 -21.43 -18.66
C ARG A 90 6.86 -20.81 -17.53
N ARG A 91 7.04 -21.31 -16.30
CA ARG A 91 6.34 -20.85 -15.10
C ARG A 91 7.29 -20.76 -13.90
N THR A 92 6.82 -20.09 -12.85
CA THR A 92 7.61 -19.93 -11.62
C THR A 92 7.41 -21.15 -10.73
N THR A 93 8.49 -21.75 -10.23
CA THR A 93 8.41 -22.75 -9.16
C THR A 93 8.41 -22.07 -7.80
N ARG A 94 9.24 -21.04 -7.67
CA ARG A 94 9.34 -20.18 -6.50
C ARG A 94 9.05 -18.75 -6.88
N TYR A 95 8.20 -18.10 -6.10
CA TYR A 95 7.98 -16.67 -6.20
C TYR A 95 7.69 -16.17 -4.79
N ASP A 96 8.73 -15.68 -4.13
CA ASP A 96 8.65 -15.25 -2.75
C ASP A 96 8.88 -13.74 -2.66
N ILE A 97 8.09 -13.08 -1.81
CA ILE A 97 8.27 -11.68 -1.45
C ILE A 97 8.44 -11.59 0.06
N ASP A 98 9.58 -11.06 0.50
CA ASP A 98 9.79 -10.67 1.89
C ASP A 98 9.17 -9.29 2.15
N LEU A 99 7.97 -9.24 2.75
CA LEU A 99 7.29 -7.97 3.03
C LEU A 99 8.03 -7.10 4.05
N THR A 100 8.96 -7.67 4.83
CA THR A 100 9.78 -6.89 5.76
C THR A 100 10.91 -6.14 5.06
N LYS A 101 11.31 -6.58 3.87
CA LYS A 101 12.24 -5.87 2.99
C LYS A 101 11.53 -4.96 2.02
N CYS A 102 10.33 -5.34 1.58
CA CYS A 102 9.57 -4.57 0.61
C CYS A 102 9.25 -3.17 1.13
N ILE A 103 9.45 -2.16 0.27
CA ILE A 103 9.18 -0.75 0.58
C ILE A 103 7.90 -0.22 -0.08
N PHE A 104 7.08 -1.10 -0.69
CA PHE A 104 5.78 -0.76 -1.31
C PHE A 104 5.87 0.37 -2.34
N CYS A 105 6.94 0.36 -3.15
CA CYS A 105 7.16 1.33 -4.21
C CYS A 105 6.36 1.03 -5.49
N GLY A 106 5.89 -0.21 -5.66
CA GLY A 106 5.20 -0.74 -6.84
C GLY A 106 5.95 -0.70 -8.18
N PHE A 107 7.28 -0.61 -8.19
CA PHE A 107 8.07 -0.83 -9.41
C PHE A 107 7.91 -2.26 -9.96
N CYS A 108 7.62 -3.24 -9.10
CA CYS A 108 7.29 -4.60 -9.52
C CYS A 108 6.04 -4.63 -10.40
N GLU A 109 5.05 -3.78 -10.10
CA GLU A 109 3.79 -3.69 -10.82
C GLU A 109 3.93 -2.93 -12.15
N GLU A 110 4.76 -1.90 -12.18
CA GLU A 110 5.05 -1.12 -13.40
C GLU A 110 5.95 -1.88 -14.38
N SER A 111 6.91 -2.65 -13.87
CA SER A 111 7.81 -3.47 -14.69
C SER A 111 7.18 -4.74 -15.26
N CYS A 112 6.00 -5.14 -14.76
CA CYS A 112 5.39 -6.39 -15.17
C CYS A 112 4.73 -6.26 -16.56
N PRO A 113 5.20 -6.99 -17.60
CA PRO A 113 4.68 -6.82 -18.96
C PRO A 113 3.27 -7.40 -19.17
N VAL A 114 2.77 -8.19 -18.22
CA VAL A 114 1.52 -8.98 -18.33
C VAL A 114 0.58 -8.74 -17.16
N ASP A 115 0.86 -7.74 -16.32
CA ASP A 115 0.11 -7.45 -15.09
C ASP A 115 -0.04 -8.68 -14.17
N ALA A 116 1.02 -9.47 -14.00
CA ALA A 116 1.01 -10.64 -13.14
C ALA A 116 1.08 -10.27 -11.66
N ILE A 117 2.01 -9.41 -11.27
CA ILE A 117 2.16 -8.91 -9.90
C ILE A 117 1.55 -7.52 -9.79
N VAL A 118 0.71 -7.32 -8.79
CA VAL A 118 0.03 -6.04 -8.53
C VAL A 118 -0.04 -5.75 -7.05
N GLU A 119 -0.13 -4.47 -6.70
CA GLU A 119 -0.39 -4.04 -5.33
C GLU A 119 -1.90 -3.78 -5.15
N THR A 120 -2.47 -4.29 -4.06
CA THR A 120 -3.90 -4.18 -3.76
C THR A 120 -4.19 -2.97 -2.88
N ARG A 121 -5.49 -2.69 -2.63
CA ARG A 121 -5.90 -1.69 -1.64
C ARG A 121 -5.90 -2.23 -0.21
N HIS A 122 -5.47 -3.48 -0.02
CA HIS A 122 -5.48 -4.12 1.28
C HIS A 122 -4.20 -3.77 2.03
N PHE A 123 -4.33 -2.96 3.07
CA PHE A 123 -3.23 -2.57 3.96
C PHE A 123 -3.35 -3.18 5.37
N GLU A 124 -4.49 -3.81 5.66
CA GLU A 124 -4.82 -4.35 6.98
C GLU A 124 -4.40 -5.81 7.10
N TYR A 125 -3.09 -6.04 7.02
CA TYR A 125 -2.48 -7.33 7.31
C TYR A 125 -1.46 -7.13 8.42
N TYR A 126 -1.35 -8.14 9.29
CA TYR A 126 -0.34 -8.20 10.33
C TYR A 126 0.21 -9.61 10.40
N GLY A 127 1.46 -9.74 10.81
CA GLY A 127 2.08 -11.01 11.18
C GLY A 127 2.44 -10.94 12.65
N GLU A 128 2.16 -12.01 13.39
CA GLU A 128 2.64 -12.13 14.78
C GLU A 128 4.12 -12.55 14.76
N GLU A 129 4.47 -13.39 13.79
CA GLU A 129 5.84 -13.81 13.53
C GLU A 129 6.38 -13.20 12.22
N ARG A 130 7.71 -13.15 12.11
CA ARG A 130 8.37 -12.66 10.88
C ARG A 130 8.08 -13.57 9.67
N SER A 131 7.88 -14.86 9.90
CA SER A 131 7.54 -15.88 8.91
C SER A 131 6.18 -15.61 8.23
N ASP A 132 5.23 -15.01 8.95
CA ASP A 132 3.90 -14.67 8.43
C ASP A 132 3.98 -13.65 7.28
N LEU A 133 4.93 -12.73 7.40
CA LEU A 133 5.22 -11.66 6.44
C LEU A 133 6.05 -12.13 5.24
N TYR A 134 6.39 -13.42 5.18
CA TYR A 134 6.97 -14.04 4.00
C TYR A 134 5.86 -14.55 3.08
N MET A 135 5.70 -13.88 1.95
CA MET A 135 4.64 -14.16 0.98
C MET A 135 5.17 -15.13 -0.08
N THR A 136 4.77 -16.39 0.04
CA THR A 136 5.05 -17.42 -0.97
C THR A 136 4.13 -17.28 -2.18
N LYS A 137 4.48 -17.95 -3.27
CA LYS A 137 3.69 -17.97 -4.52
C LYS A 137 2.21 -18.29 -4.28
N GLU A 138 1.95 -19.31 -3.47
CA GLU A 138 0.59 -19.76 -3.13
C GLU A 138 -0.20 -18.69 -2.38
N LYS A 139 0.43 -18.04 -1.39
CA LYS A 139 -0.18 -16.93 -0.65
C LYS A 139 -0.52 -15.77 -1.59
N LEU A 140 0.40 -15.41 -2.49
CA LEU A 140 0.20 -14.31 -3.46
C LEU A 140 -0.94 -14.60 -4.44
N LEU A 141 -1.04 -15.84 -4.94
CA LEU A 141 -2.14 -16.27 -5.80
C LEU A 141 -3.47 -16.27 -5.05
N ALA A 142 -3.50 -16.75 -3.80
CA ALA A 142 -4.70 -16.74 -2.98
C ALA A 142 -5.22 -15.31 -2.71
N VAL A 143 -4.33 -14.36 -2.49
CA VAL A 143 -4.70 -12.93 -2.36
C VAL A 143 -5.24 -12.40 -3.68
N GLY A 144 -4.60 -12.72 -4.81
CA GLY A 144 -5.08 -12.35 -6.14
C GLY A 144 -6.47 -12.88 -6.42
N ASP A 145 -6.72 -14.17 -6.19
CA ASP A 145 -8.02 -14.80 -6.40
C ASP A 145 -9.11 -14.17 -5.52
N LYS A 146 -8.78 -13.80 -4.27
CA LYS A 146 -9.71 -13.12 -3.36
C LYS A 146 -10.02 -11.68 -3.78
N MET A 147 -9.05 -10.97 -4.34
CA MET A 147 -9.13 -9.52 -4.60
C MET A 147 -9.27 -9.16 -6.09
N GLU A 148 -9.34 -10.13 -7.01
CA GLU A 148 -9.35 -9.89 -8.45
C GLU A 148 -10.44 -8.91 -8.90
N LYS A 149 -11.64 -8.95 -8.29
CA LYS A 149 -12.71 -7.99 -8.60
C LYS A 149 -12.31 -6.54 -8.35
N GLN A 150 -11.63 -6.30 -7.23
CA GLN A 150 -11.17 -4.97 -6.83
C GLN A 150 -9.98 -4.54 -7.71
N ILE A 151 -9.01 -5.45 -7.91
CA ILE A 151 -7.84 -5.22 -8.74
C ILE A 151 -8.23 -4.90 -10.19
N ALA A 152 -9.17 -5.65 -10.77
CA ALA A 152 -9.63 -5.45 -12.15
C ALA A 152 -10.33 -4.10 -12.32
N ALA A 153 -11.15 -3.68 -11.35
CA ALA A 153 -11.80 -2.38 -11.36
C ALA A 153 -10.78 -1.23 -11.27
N ASP A 154 -9.76 -1.38 -10.40
CA ASP A 154 -8.69 -0.38 -10.23
C ASP A 154 -7.83 -0.26 -11.48
N ARG A 155 -7.51 -1.39 -12.10
CA ARG A 155 -6.78 -1.46 -13.37
C ARG A 155 -7.56 -0.83 -14.51
N ALA A 156 -8.86 -1.08 -14.61
CA ALA A 156 -9.70 -0.45 -15.62
C ALA A 156 -9.76 1.08 -15.46
N ALA A 157 -9.78 1.57 -14.22
CA ALA A 157 -9.74 3.00 -13.92
C ALA A 157 -8.38 3.64 -14.23
N ASP A 158 -7.27 2.91 -14.05
CA ASP A 158 -5.92 3.44 -14.28
C ASP A 158 -5.40 3.27 -15.71
N ALA A 159 -6.03 2.41 -16.53
CA ALA A 159 -5.61 2.11 -17.89
C ALA A 159 -5.29 3.33 -18.79
N PRO A 160 -5.97 4.49 -18.68
CA PRO A 160 -5.63 5.66 -19.49
C PRO A 160 -4.28 6.31 -19.17
N PHE A 161 -3.65 5.97 -18.04
CA PHE A 161 -2.43 6.60 -17.54
C PHE A 161 -1.22 5.65 -17.52
N ARG A 162 -1.38 4.42 -17.99
CA ARG A 162 -0.33 3.42 -18.18
C ARG A 162 -0.02 3.25 -19.65
#